data_AF-A0A2S1TZ69-F1
#
_entry.id   AF-A0A2S1TZ69-F1
#
_cell.length_a   1.000
_cell.length_b   1.000
_cell.length_c   1.000
_cell.angle_alpha   90.00
_cell.angle_beta   90.00
_cell.angle_gamma   90.00
#
_symmetry.space_group_name_H-M   'P 1'
#
loop_
_entity.id
_entity.type
_entity.pdbx_description
1 polymer ?
#
loop_
_entity_poly.entity_id
_entity_poly.type
_entity_poly.pdbx_seq_one_letter_code
_entity_poly.pdbx_strand_id
1 'polypeptide(L)'
;MIPTYGATINGGAAENFKFPSGDDKLIVSVHSYSPYNFALNPGDGAISTFSDTSEIDYLMNTLKNTFLSKNIPVILGETGAMNRDNEDDRAKWAEYYIKSAKAIGVPCVIWDNG
;
A
#
# COMPACT_ATOMS: atom_id res chain seq x y z
N MET A 1 1.10 -5.73 15.06
CA MET A 1 0.57 -4.78 14.05
C MET A 1 -0.93 -4.64 14.28
N ILE A 2 -1.51 -3.45 14.04
CA ILE A 2 -2.94 -3.18 14.18
C ILE A 2 -3.45 -2.57 12.88
N PRO A 3 -4.43 -3.17 12.20
CA PRO A 3 -4.94 -2.62 10.95
C PRO A 3 -5.86 -1.42 11.21
N THR A 4 -5.92 -0.52 10.24
CA THR A 4 -7.06 0.41 10.10
C THR A 4 -8.35 -0.39 9.83
N TYR A 5 -9.51 0.27 9.82
CA TYR A 5 -10.75 -0.42 9.44
C TYR A 5 -10.63 -0.99 8.03
N GLY A 6 -10.77 -2.32 7.89
CA GLY A 6 -10.55 -3.02 6.62
C GLY A 6 -9.10 -3.02 6.11
N ALA A 7 -8.12 -2.68 6.97
CA ALA A 7 -6.71 -2.52 6.61
C ALA A 7 -6.47 -1.56 5.43
N THR A 8 -7.35 -0.59 5.18
CA THR A 8 -7.25 0.32 4.03
C THR A 8 -6.99 1.77 4.46
N ILE A 9 -6.55 2.60 3.52
CA ILE A 9 -6.52 4.06 3.66
C ILE A 9 -7.79 4.74 3.13
N ASN A 10 -8.66 3.98 2.47
CA ASN A 10 -9.81 4.54 1.74
C ASN A 10 -11.00 4.83 2.66
N GLY A 11 -11.93 5.66 2.19
CA GLY A 11 -13.23 5.87 2.82
C GLY A 11 -13.16 6.45 4.24
N GLY A 12 -12.08 7.17 4.58
CA GLY A 12 -11.88 7.72 5.91
C GLY A 12 -11.23 6.74 6.90
N ALA A 13 -10.88 5.51 6.49
CA ALA A 13 -10.40 4.47 7.40
C ALA A 13 -9.07 4.83 8.08
N ALA A 14 -8.17 5.53 7.39
CA ALA A 14 -6.91 5.97 7.97
C ALA A 14 -7.10 7.22 8.85
N GLU A 15 -7.91 8.19 8.41
CA GLU A 15 -8.14 9.45 9.11
C GLU A 15 -8.88 9.27 10.42
N ASN A 16 -9.83 8.33 10.47
CA ASN A 16 -10.63 8.03 11.66
C ASN A 16 -10.02 6.95 12.55
N PHE A 17 -8.86 6.40 12.17
CA PHE A 17 -8.20 5.39 12.96
C PHE A 17 -7.64 5.99 14.26
N LYS A 18 -8.04 5.39 15.39
CA LYS A 18 -7.56 5.78 16.72
C LYS A 18 -6.43 4.84 17.14
N PHE A 19 -5.19 5.28 16.96
CA PHE A 19 -4.03 4.54 17.42
C PHE A 19 -4.06 4.45 18.96
N PRO A 20 -3.90 3.26 19.57
CA PRO A 20 -3.89 3.11 21.02
C PRO A 20 -2.75 3.90 21.65
N SER A 21 -3.00 4.50 22.82
CA SER A 21 -1.97 5.16 23.62
C SER A 21 -1.37 4.23 24.67
N GLY A 22 -0.16 4.55 25.13
CA GLY A 22 0.48 3.84 26.24
C GLY A 22 1.29 2.59 25.86
N ASP A 23 1.48 2.32 24.57
CA ASP A 23 2.29 1.21 24.07
C ASP A 23 3.18 1.66 22.91
N ASP A 24 4.50 1.52 23.07
CA ASP A 24 5.53 1.89 22.10
C ASP A 24 5.89 0.76 21.12
N LYS A 25 5.23 -0.40 21.22
CA LYS A 25 5.48 -1.61 20.40
C LYS A 25 4.35 -1.89 19.42
N LEU A 26 3.56 -0.86 19.10
CA LEU A 26 2.47 -0.93 18.14
C LEU A 26 2.88 -0.34 16.79
N ILE A 27 2.43 -0.98 15.72
CA ILE A 27 2.69 -0.60 14.32
C ILE A 27 1.37 -0.72 13.55
N VAL A 28 1.03 0.28 12.75
CA VAL A 28 -0.15 0.27 11.88
C VAL A 28 0.07 -0.70 10.71
N SER A 29 -0.94 -1.50 10.37
CA SER A 29 -0.96 -2.33 9.16
C SER A 29 -1.91 -1.76 8.12
N VAL A 30 -1.45 -1.62 6.88
CA VAL A 30 -2.28 -1.24 5.73
C VAL A 30 -2.03 -2.21 4.58
N HIS A 31 -3.05 -2.59 3.86
CA HIS A 31 -2.99 -3.39 2.64
C HIS A 31 -3.31 -2.47 1.46
N SER A 32 -2.53 -2.55 0.40
CA SER A 32 -2.77 -1.73 -0.79
C SER A 32 -2.25 -2.41 -2.05
N TYR A 33 -3.18 -2.64 -2.97
CA TYR A 33 -2.91 -3.13 -4.32
C TYR A 33 -3.13 -1.98 -5.28
N SER A 34 -2.12 -1.11 -5.39
CA SER A 34 -2.20 0.13 -6.18
C SER A 34 -1.19 0.13 -7.34
N PRO A 35 -1.59 0.59 -8.54
CA PRO A 35 -2.95 0.98 -8.94
C PRO A 35 -3.91 -0.21 -9.01
N TYR A 36 -5.16 -0.08 -8.52
CA TYR A 36 -6.07 -1.24 -8.40
C TYR A 36 -6.31 -1.98 -9.71
N ASN A 37 -6.52 -1.22 -10.80
CA ASN A 37 -6.79 -1.79 -12.12
C ASN A 37 -5.61 -2.57 -12.69
N PHE A 38 -4.38 -2.17 -12.36
CA PHE A 38 -3.18 -2.91 -12.73
C PHE A 38 -2.99 -4.12 -11.81
N ALA A 39 -3.00 -3.86 -10.50
CA ALA A 39 -2.54 -4.78 -9.47
C ALA A 39 -3.49 -5.93 -9.15
N LEU A 40 -4.80 -5.67 -8.99
CA LEU A 40 -5.73 -6.63 -8.39
C LEU A 40 -7.06 -6.79 -9.12
N ASN A 41 -7.53 -5.81 -9.90
CA ASN A 41 -8.85 -5.88 -10.54
C ASN A 41 -8.97 -7.14 -11.44
N PRO A 42 -9.88 -8.08 -11.14
CA PRO A 42 -10.04 -9.30 -11.94
C PRO A 42 -11.05 -9.15 -13.09
N GLY A 43 -11.73 -7.99 -13.21
CA GLY A 43 -12.84 -7.79 -14.14
C GLY A 43 -12.66 -6.56 -15.03
N ASP A 44 -13.78 -5.93 -15.36
CA ASP A 44 -13.82 -4.78 -16.25
C ASP A 44 -12.93 -3.63 -15.73
N GLY A 45 -12.14 -3.06 -16.65
CA GLY A 45 -11.18 -2.00 -16.34
C GLY A 45 -9.81 -2.50 -15.90
N ALA A 46 -9.58 -3.82 -15.81
CA ALA A 46 -8.24 -4.36 -15.59
C ALA A 46 -7.28 -3.95 -16.72
N ILE A 47 -6.04 -3.63 -16.34
CA ILE A 47 -4.97 -3.26 -17.28
C ILE A 47 -3.72 -4.10 -17.02
N SER A 48 -2.94 -4.37 -18.06
CA SER A 48 -1.67 -5.11 -17.99
C SER A 48 -0.42 -4.22 -18.12
N THR A 49 -0.59 -2.95 -18.49
CA THR A 49 0.52 -1.99 -18.65
C THR A 49 0.60 -1.08 -17.44
N PHE A 50 1.80 -0.89 -16.90
CA PHE A 50 2.05 0.04 -15.79
C PHE A 50 2.50 1.38 -16.34
N SER A 51 1.59 2.36 -16.37
CA SER A 51 1.85 3.70 -16.93
C SER A 51 1.48 4.86 -16.02
N ASP A 52 0.82 4.61 -14.89
CA ASP A 52 0.37 5.63 -13.94
C ASP A 52 0.79 5.27 -12.52
N THR A 53 1.42 6.23 -11.84
CA THR A 53 1.93 6.11 -10.47
C THR A 53 1.06 6.81 -9.45
N SER A 54 0.03 7.55 -9.89
CA SER A 54 -0.73 8.48 -9.08
C SER A 54 -1.36 7.84 -7.84
N GLU A 55 -1.90 6.62 -7.94
CA GLU A 55 -2.46 5.87 -6.82
C GLU A 55 -1.37 5.47 -5.79
N ILE A 56 -0.17 5.11 -6.25
CA ILE A 56 0.96 4.80 -5.36
C ILE A 56 1.42 6.08 -4.66
N ASP A 57 1.53 7.19 -5.38
CA ASP A 57 1.95 8.47 -4.82
C ASP A 57 0.92 8.99 -3.78
N TYR A 58 -0.36 8.82 -4.07
CA TYR A 58 -1.46 9.11 -3.15
C TYR A 58 -1.38 8.25 -1.89
N LEU A 59 -1.12 6.94 -2.02
CA LEU A 59 -0.90 6.04 -0.89
C LEU A 59 0.25 6.56 -0.01
N MET A 60 1.43 6.78 -0.59
CA MET A 60 2.61 7.21 0.18
C MET A 60 2.37 8.54 0.89
N ASN A 61 1.74 9.51 0.22
CA ASN A 61 1.39 10.79 0.81
C ASN A 61 0.39 10.64 1.96
N THR A 62 -0.61 9.77 1.80
CA THR A 62 -1.58 9.49 2.87
C THR A 62 -0.91 8.86 4.08
N LEU A 63 -0.05 7.86 3.88
CA LEU A 63 0.71 7.23 4.98
C LEU A 63 1.60 8.25 5.71
N LYS A 64 2.33 9.09 4.97
CA LYS A 64 3.15 10.17 5.53
C LYS A 64 2.34 11.13 6.37
N ASN A 65 1.25 11.66 5.80
CA ASN A 65 0.49 12.73 6.42
C ASN A 65 -0.33 12.25 7.61
N THR A 66 -0.87 11.03 7.54
CA THR A 66 -1.80 10.52 8.56
C THR A 66 -1.09 9.87 9.73
N PHE A 67 -0.01 9.11 9.48
CA PHE A 67 0.69 8.31 10.49
C PHE A 67 2.12 8.77 10.75
N LEU A 68 2.97 8.80 9.72
CA LEU A 68 4.41 9.01 9.92
C LEU A 68 4.73 10.42 10.46
N SER A 69 3.98 11.43 10.03
CA SER A 69 4.09 12.82 10.54
C SER A 69 3.84 12.93 12.05
N LYS A 70 3.14 11.95 12.63
CA LYS A 70 2.82 11.83 14.06
C LYS A 70 3.70 10.80 14.77
N ASN A 71 4.79 10.36 14.11
CA ASN A 71 5.70 9.32 14.59
C ASN A 71 5.01 7.96 14.87
N ILE A 72 3.96 7.63 14.12
CA ILE A 72 3.29 6.33 14.18
C ILE A 72 3.86 5.45 13.07
N PRO A 73 4.52 4.32 13.38
CA PRO A 73 5.11 3.45 12.37
C PRO A 73 4.04 2.68 11.59
N VAL A 74 4.32 2.42 10.32
CA VAL A 74 3.43 1.71 9.39
C VAL A 74 4.20 0.59 8.70
N ILE A 75 3.53 -0.56 8.51
CA ILE A 75 3.93 -1.60 7.56
C ILE A 75 2.82 -1.74 6.52
N LEU A 76 3.21 -1.83 5.24
CA LEU A 76 2.31 -2.29 4.18
C LEU A 76 2.24 -3.82 4.27
N GLY A 77 1.26 -4.30 5.04
CA GLY A 77 1.11 -5.70 5.44
C GLY A 77 0.74 -6.63 4.28
N GLU A 78 0.15 -6.08 3.21
CA GLU A 78 -0.03 -6.77 1.94
C GLU A 78 0.04 -5.77 0.77
N THR A 79 0.72 -6.20 -0.29
CA THR A 79 0.68 -5.58 -1.62
C THR A 79 1.06 -6.63 -2.67
N GLY A 80 0.82 -6.35 -3.94
CA GLY A 80 1.12 -7.28 -5.03
C GLY A 80 0.56 -6.79 -6.35
N ALA A 81 0.99 -7.44 -7.43
CA ALA A 81 0.40 -7.28 -8.75
C ALA A 81 0.25 -8.65 -9.42
N MET A 82 -0.98 -9.02 -9.76
CA MET A 82 -1.31 -10.31 -10.37
C MET A 82 -0.59 -10.50 -11.71
N ASN A 83 -0.20 -11.74 -12.01
CA ASN A 83 0.33 -12.07 -13.33
C ASN A 83 -0.74 -11.90 -14.40
N ARG A 84 -0.40 -11.20 -15.48
CA ARG A 84 -1.21 -11.05 -16.69
C ARG A 84 -0.35 -11.22 -17.95
N ASP A 85 0.68 -12.06 -17.86
CA ASP A 85 1.73 -12.25 -18.87
C ASP A 85 2.43 -10.92 -19.23
N ASN A 86 2.79 -10.18 -18.18
CA ASN A 86 3.23 -8.78 -18.23
C ASN A 86 4.43 -8.51 -17.29
N GLU A 87 5.42 -9.38 -17.33
CA GLU A 87 6.58 -9.38 -16.44
C GLU A 87 7.32 -8.04 -16.41
N ASP A 88 7.57 -7.44 -17.58
CA ASP A 88 8.28 -6.16 -17.68
C ASP A 88 7.52 -5.02 -16.98
N ASP A 89 6.20 -4.99 -17.09
CA ASP A 89 5.36 -4.00 -16.42
C ASP A 89 5.25 -4.26 -14.92
N ARG A 90 5.18 -5.53 -14.49
CA ARG A 90 5.23 -5.88 -13.06
C ARG A 90 6.58 -5.56 -12.44
N ALA A 91 7.68 -5.72 -13.17
CA ALA A 91 9.01 -5.32 -12.70
C ALA A 91 9.11 -3.80 -12.51
N LYS A 92 8.61 -3.01 -13.47
CA LYS A 92 8.54 -1.53 -13.33
C LYS A 92 7.67 -1.10 -12.15
N TRP A 93 6.50 -1.71 -12.00
CA TRP A 93 5.62 -1.48 -10.86
C TRP A 93 6.33 -1.78 -9.53
N ALA A 94 6.96 -2.94 -9.42
CA ALA A 94 7.64 -3.37 -8.21
C ALA A 94 8.80 -2.42 -7.86
N GLU A 95 9.61 -2.03 -8.84
CA GLU A 95 10.68 -1.05 -8.64
C GLU A 95 10.13 0.27 -8.10
N TYR A 96 9.11 0.83 -8.77
CA TYR A 96 8.54 2.12 -8.37
C TYR A 96 7.92 2.04 -6.98
N TYR A 97 7.05 1.06 -6.75
CA TYR A 97 6.31 0.90 -5.51
C TYR A 97 7.26 0.74 -4.31
N ILE A 98 8.22 -0.19 -4.40
CA ILE A 98 9.16 -0.48 -3.31
C ILE A 98 10.11 0.69 -3.09
N LYS A 99 10.58 1.37 -4.15
CA LYS A 99 11.41 2.57 -4.02
C LYS A 99 10.65 3.70 -3.32
N SER A 100 9.39 3.92 -3.67
CA SER A 100 8.53 4.93 -3.06
C SER A 100 8.23 4.64 -1.59
N ALA A 101 7.93 3.39 -1.23
CA ALA A 101 7.75 2.97 0.16
C ALA A 101 9.04 3.10 0.99
N LYS A 102 10.18 2.69 0.42
CA LYS A 102 11.50 2.84 1.04
C LYS A 102 11.86 4.30 1.29
N ALA A 103 11.52 5.21 0.38
CA ALA A 103 11.78 6.64 0.53
C ALA A 103 11.08 7.27 1.74
N ILE A 104 10.01 6.64 2.25
CA ILE A 104 9.27 7.09 3.42
C ILE A 104 9.49 6.18 4.65
N GLY A 105 10.38 5.18 4.54
CA GLY A 105 10.70 4.26 5.62
C GLY A 105 9.61 3.23 5.94
N VAL A 106 8.74 2.90 4.98
CA VAL A 106 7.65 1.92 5.16
C VAL A 106 8.04 0.58 4.52
N PRO A 107 8.18 -0.50 5.30
CA PRO A 107 8.37 -1.84 4.77
C PRO A 107 7.11 -2.35 4.05
N CYS A 108 7.32 -3.21 3.05
CA CYS A 108 6.23 -3.86 2.30
C CYS A 108 6.34 -5.38 2.41
N VAL A 109 5.20 -6.04 2.50
CA VAL A 109 5.07 -7.49 2.43
C VAL A 109 4.31 -7.84 1.14
N ILE A 110 4.95 -8.63 0.27
CA ILE A 110 4.32 -9.12 -0.95
C ILE A 110 3.35 -10.25 -0.57
N TRP A 111 2.12 -10.15 -1.06
CA TRP A 111 1.13 -11.22 -0.96
C TRP A 111 1.41 -12.30 -2.01
N ASP A 112 1.63 -13.52 -1.54
CA ASP A 112 1.82 -14.73 -2.33
C ASP A 112 0.80 -15.76 -1.88
N ASN A 113 -0.06 -16.19 -2.80
CA ASN A 113 -1.17 -17.10 -2.53
C ASN A 113 -0.87 -18.57 -2.90
N GLY A 114 0.36 -18.90 -3.32
CA GLY A 114 0.81 -20.27 -3.60
C GLY A 114 0.85 -20.66 -5.08
#